data_AF-A0A1I7UQW5-F1
#
_entry.id   AF-A0A1I7UQW5-F1
#
_cell.length_a   1.000
_cell.length_b   1.000
_cell.length_c   1.000
_cell.angle_alpha   90.00
_cell.angle_beta   90.00
_cell.angle_gamma   90.00
#
_symmetry.space_group_name_H-M   'P 1'
#
loop_
_entity.id
_entity.type
_entity.pdbx_description
1 polymer ?
#
loop_
_entity_poly.entity_id
_entity_poly.type
_entity_poly.pdbx_seq_one_letter_code
_entity_poly.pdbx_strand_id
1 'polypeptide(L)' 'MKYIPFVADSKRAMDEYICSIFMGGKQTFVVHNTFEGPLLASPLIYDLAILTELASRVTYKVANEYQPFHSVLSI' A
#
# COMPACT_ATOMS: atom_id res chain seq x y z
N MET A 1 -3.02 -7.23 -15.44
CA MET A 1 -4.29 -6.48 -15.33
C MET A 1 -5.00 -6.51 -16.68
N LYS A 2 -6.33 -6.64 -16.71
CA LYS A 2 -7.11 -6.64 -17.96
C LYS A 2 -8.04 -5.43 -17.98
N TYR A 3 -8.16 -4.78 -19.15
CA TYR A 3 -9.09 -3.68 -19.36
C TYR A 3 -10.47 -4.21 -19.73
N ILE A 4 -11.49 -3.86 -18.95
CA ILE A 4 -12.87 -4.30 -19.14
C ILE A 4 -13.76 -3.05 -19.02
N PRO A 5 -14.23 -2.45 -20.13
CA PRO A 5 -14.95 -1.16 -20.11
C PRO A 5 -16.18 -1.16 -19.20
N PHE A 6 -16.88 -2.29 -19.11
CA PHE A 6 -18.10 -2.44 -18.32
C PHE A 6 -17.92 -2.14 -16.83
N VAL A 7 -16.73 -2.35 -16.28
CA VAL A 7 -16.50 -2.18 -14.83
C VAL A 7 -16.05 -0.76 -14.47
N ALA A 8 -15.79 0.11 -15.45
CA ALA A 8 -15.35 1.50 -15.25
C ALA A 8 -14.28 1.61 -14.14
N ASP A 9 -14.52 2.44 -13.12
CA ASP A 9 -13.62 2.64 -11.97
C ASP A 9 -13.71 1.56 -10.89
N SER A 10 -14.70 0.67 -10.98
CA SER A 10 -14.90 -0.47 -10.08
C SER A 10 -13.99 -1.62 -10.48
N LYS A 11 -12.78 -1.63 -9.93
CA LYS A 11 -11.80 -2.68 -10.15
C LYS A 11 -12.19 -3.95 -9.39
N ARG A 12 -11.84 -5.09 -9.98
CA ARG A 12 -12.03 -6.41 -9.40
C ARG A 12 -10.69 -7.12 -9.32
N ALA A 13 -10.26 -7.47 -8.11
CA ALA A 13 -9.13 -8.35 -7.86
C ALA A 13 -9.65 -9.75 -7.54
N MET A 14 -9.03 -10.76 -8.16
CA MET A 14 -9.33 -12.17 -7.98
C MET A 14 -8.01 -12.86 -7.69
N ASP A 15 -7.82 -13.27 -6.45
CA ASP A 15 -6.58 -13.86 -5.96
C ASP A 15 -6.85 -15.29 -5.49
N GLU A 16 -5.94 -16.20 -5.83
CA GLU A 16 -5.95 -17.57 -5.34
C GLU A 16 -4.63 -17.86 -4.62
N TYR A 17 -4.72 -18.26 -3.36
CA TYR A 17 -3.58 -18.63 -2.52
C TYR A 17 -3.65 -20.11 -2.20
N ILE A 18 -2.69 -20.88 -2.70
CA ILE A 18 -2.59 -22.32 -2.45
C ILE A 18 -1.44 -22.56 -1.47
N CYS A 19 -1.78 -22.95 -0.26
CA CYS A 19 -0.86 -23.26 0.82
C CYS A 19 -0.73 -24.77 1.02
N SER A 20 0.46 -25.24 1.34
CA SER A 20 0.68 -26.59 1.87
C SER A 20 0.61 -26.54 3.40
N ILE A 21 -0.21 -27.38 3.98
CA ILE A 21 -0.43 -27.46 5.43
C ILE A 21 0.04 -28.82 5.98
N PHE A 22 -0.15 -29.04 7.28
CA PHE A 22 0.34 -30.21 8.00
C PHE A 22 -0.02 -31.54 7.30
N MET A 23 0.90 -32.50 7.35
CA MET A 23 0.77 -33.83 6.75
C MET A 23 0.47 -33.84 5.25
N GLY A 24 0.99 -32.86 4.50
CA GLY A 24 0.79 -32.79 3.05
C GLY A 24 -0.62 -32.37 2.64
N GLY A 25 -1.44 -31.90 3.59
CA GLY A 25 -2.71 -31.27 3.27
C GLY A 25 -2.50 -30.02 2.40
N LYS A 26 -3.50 -29.67 1.61
CA LYS A 26 -3.52 -28.43 0.83
C LYS A 26 -4.67 -27.56 1.29
N GLN A 27 -4.42 -26.27 1.43
CA GLN A 27 -5.40 -25.26 1.76
C GLN A 27 -5.41 -24.22 0.65
N THR A 28 -6.58 -23.98 0.06
CA THR A 28 -6.75 -22.99 -1.00
C THR A 28 -7.67 -21.88 -0.51
N PHE A 29 -7.20 -20.65 -0.59
CA PHE A 29 -8.00 -19.44 -0.36
C PHE A 29 -8.29 -18.78 -1.70
N VAL A 30 -9.57 -18.50 -1.96
CA VAL A 30 -10.00 -17.74 -3.13
C VAL A 30 -10.60 -16.44 -2.63
N VAL A 31 -9.99 -15.32 -3.02
CA VAL A 31 -10.39 -13.98 -2.59
C VAL A 31 -10.85 -13.18 -3.79
N HIS A 32 -12.04 -12.60 -3.67
CA HIS A 32 -12.59 -11.67 -4.64
C HIS A 32 -12.78 -10.32 -3.96
N ASN A 33 -12.08 -9.29 -4.43
CA ASN A 33 -12.21 -7.94 -3.93
C ASN A 33 -12.73 -7.00 -5.02
N THR A 34 -13.82 -6.30 -4.74
CA THR A 34 -14.32 -5.21 -5.58
C THR A 34 -13.98 -3.90 -4.88
N PHE A 35 -13.29 -3.01 -5.55
CA PHE A 35 -12.92 -1.71 -5.00
C PHE A 35 -12.98 -0.64 -6.07
N GLU A 36 -13.25 0.59 -5.66
CA GLU A 36 -13.17 1.74 -6.55
C GLU A 36 -11.75 2.30 -6.50
N GLY A 37 -11.06 2.26 -7.64
CA GLY A 37 -9.65 2.65 -7.72
C GLY A 37 -9.39 4.06 -7.17
N PRO A 38 -10.14 5.08 -7.62
CA PRO A 38 -9.98 6.46 -7.13
C PRO A 38 -10.31 6.64 -5.65
N LEU A 39 -11.34 5.96 -5.14
CA LEU A 39 -11.72 6.06 -3.73
C LEU A 39 -10.69 5.43 -2.80
N LEU A 40 -10.06 4.32 -3.23
CA LEU A 40 -8.99 3.70 -2.45
C LEU A 40 -7.68 4.53 -2.51
N ALA A 41 -7.40 5.19 -3.65
CA ALA A 41 -6.18 5.97 -3.83
C ALA A 41 -6.21 7.34 -3.14
N SER A 42 -7.36 8.02 -3.12
CA SER A 42 -7.52 9.36 -2.55
C SER A 42 -6.98 9.52 -1.11
N PRO A 43 -7.38 8.68 -0.13
CA PRO A 43 -6.87 8.81 1.23
C PRO A 43 -5.36 8.55 1.31
N LEU A 44 -4.82 7.60 0.54
CA LEU A 44 -3.38 7.32 0.52
C LEU A 44 -2.57 8.51 -0.02
N ILE A 45 -3.08 9.25 -0.99
CA ILE A 45 -2.44 10.47 -1.48
C ILE A 45 -2.38 11.53 -0.37
N TYR A 46 -3.46 11.69 0.39
CA TYR A 46 -3.48 12.61 1.53
C TYR A 46 -2.51 12.17 2.61
N ASP A 47 -2.46 10.88 2.95
CA ASP A 47 -1.52 10.34 3.93
C ASP A 47 -0.08 10.63 3.53
N LEU A 48 0.30 10.38 2.28
CA LEU A 48 1.65 10.64 1.77
C LEU A 48 2.00 12.13 1.81
N ALA A 49 1.08 13.02 1.43
CA ALA A 49 1.30 14.46 1.48
C ALA A 49 1.51 14.94 2.93
N ILE A 50 0.66 14.48 3.86
CA ILE A 50 0.74 14.84 5.28
C ILE A 50 2.02 14.30 5.91
N LEU A 51 2.39 13.03 5.64
CA LEU A 51 3.61 12.42 6.17
C LEU A 51 4.87 13.09 5.64
N THR A 52 4.89 13.44 4.35
CA THR A 52 6.02 14.16 3.74
C THR A 52 6.18 15.55 4.37
N GLU A 53 5.06 16.24 4.59
CA GLU A 53 5.06 17.55 5.22
C GLU A 53 5.53 17.47 6.68
N LEU A 54 5.06 16.48 7.44
CA LEU A 54 5.52 16.23 8.80
C LEU A 54 7.01 15.90 8.86
N ALA A 55 7.49 14.98 8.01
CA ALA A 55 8.88 14.58 7.94
C ALA A 55 9.81 15.75 7.57
N SER A 56 9.32 16.73 6.80
CA SER A 56 10.08 17.93 6.46
C SER A 56 10.35 18.85 7.66
N ARG A 57 9.51 18.79 8.70
CA ARG A 57 9.69 19.57 9.94
C ARG A 57 10.51 18.87 11.00
N VAL A 58 10.62 17.54 10.92
CA VAL A 58 11.33 16.74 11.92
C VAL A 58 12.83 16.79 11.64
N THR A 59 13.59 17.18 12.65
CA THR A 59 15.05 17.10 12.65
C THR A 59 15.51 16.36 13.89
N TYR A 60 16.63 15.66 13.78
CA TYR A 60 17.23 14.92 14.89
C TYR A 60 18.70 15.26 15.04
N LYS A 61 19.21 15.14 16.26
CA LYS A 61 20.58 15.54 16.58
C LYS A 61 21.56 14.43 16.19
N VAL A 62 22.49 14.74 15.30
CA VAL A 62 23.63 13.89 14.94
C VAL A 62 24.90 14.55 15.47
N ALA A 63 25.54 13.90 16.43
CA ALA A 63 26.63 14.48 17.22
C ALA A 63 26.20 15.83 17.86
N ASN A 64 26.56 16.97 17.25
CA ASN A 64 26.25 18.31 17.74
C ASN A 64 25.34 19.14 16.82
N GLU A 65 24.96 18.63 15.64
CA GLU A 65 24.14 19.36 14.67
C GLU A 65 22.79 18.66 14.47
N TYR A 66 21.76 19.45 14.17
CA TYR A 66 20.46 18.91 13.80
C TYR A 66 20.45 18.62 12.30
N GLN A 67 20.08 17.40 11.93
CA GLN A 67 19.99 16.95 10.55
C GLN A 67 18.56 16.48 10.24
N PRO A 68 18.06 16.72 9.01
CA PRO A 68 16.78 16.17 8.57
C PRO A 68 16.89 14.66 8.30
N PHE A 69 15.77 14.03 7.99
CA PHE A 69 15.76 12.66 7.47
C PHE A 69 16.52 12.54 6.15
N HIS A 70 16.89 11.30 5.82
CA HIS A 70 17.43 10.97 4.51
C HIS A 70 16.45 11.38 3.40
N SER A 71 16.97 11.89 2.28
CA SER A 71 16.15 12.44 1.19
C SER A 71 15.16 11.43 0.60
N VAL A 72 15.51 10.14 0.64
CA VAL A 72 14.57 9.04 0.40
C VAL A 72 13.90 8.70 1.72
N LEU A 73 12.67 9.20 1.90
CA LEU A 73 11.80 8.92 3.05
C LEU A 73 11.13 7.55 2.86
N SER A 74 11.69 6.50 3.48
CA SER A 74 11.17 5.12 3.40
C SER A 74 10.21 4.74 4.53
N ILE A 75 9.73 5.74 5.27
CA ILE A 75 8.74 5.61 6.35
C ILE A 75 7.35 5.37 5.79
#